data_AF-A0A7V1K483-F1
#
_entry.id   AF-A0A7V1K483-F1
#
_cell.length_a   1.000
_cell.length_b   1.000
_cell.length_c   1.000
_cell.angle_alpha   90.00
_cell.angle_beta   90.00
_cell.angle_gamma   90.00
#
_symmetry.space_group_name_H-M   'P 1'
#
loop_
_entity.id
_entity.type
_entity.pdbx_description
1 polymer ?
#
loop_
_entity_poly.entity_id
_entity_poly.type
_entity_poly.pdbx_seq_one_letter_code
_entity_poly.pdbx_strand_id
1 'polypeptide(L)'
;MYKHTIFSKLLKEPLLHFLLIGLGLFFLFSQLNNEEKPSNTQQIIINKSKLEVLSRTFMEENGRVPTSKELQKLLEDDIREEVLYHEAISQGLDKDDRVIRHRLAQKMKYLFEDVTMLDEPSDEVLKAYLQENSEKFTKSSGNVPKYSEIKQQLKQEWTANEQQKENDAFYENLKSHYEIIINDEARKELNVSVLK
;
A
#
# COMPACT_ATOMS: atom_id res chain seq x y z
N MET A 1 2.42 -37.22 -61.93
CA MET A 1 3.69 -36.66 -61.39
C MET A 1 3.47 -35.15 -61.19
N TYR A 2 2.80 -34.76 -60.10
CA TYR A 2 2.33 -33.38 -59.84
C TYR A 2 3.00 -32.89 -58.55
N LYS A 3 4.03 -32.05 -58.61
CA LYS A 3 4.61 -31.44 -57.40
C LYS A 3 5.45 -30.15 -57.57
N HIS A 4 5.43 -29.48 -58.74
CA HIS A 4 6.27 -28.28 -58.94
C HIS A 4 5.53 -26.93 -59.09
N THR A 5 4.19 -26.90 -59.21
CA THR A 5 3.45 -25.64 -59.50
C THR A 5 3.11 -24.79 -58.28
N ILE A 6 3.15 -25.35 -57.07
CA ILE A 6 2.81 -24.63 -55.83
C ILE A 6 4.00 -23.76 -55.39
N PHE A 7 5.22 -24.29 -55.48
CA PHE A 7 6.44 -23.62 -55.03
C PHE A 7 6.71 -22.31 -55.81
N SER A 8 6.49 -22.30 -57.12
CA SER A 8 6.63 -21.11 -57.96
C SER A 8 5.51 -20.07 -57.77
N LYS A 9 4.38 -20.44 -57.16
CA LYS A 9 3.30 -19.51 -56.80
C LYS A 9 3.60 -18.82 -55.47
N LEU A 10 4.03 -19.58 -54.45
CA LEU A 10 4.42 -19.00 -53.15
C LEU A 10 5.56 -17.99 -53.31
N LEU A 11 6.53 -18.27 -54.18
CA LEU A 11 7.65 -17.36 -54.50
C LEU A 11 7.24 -16.07 -55.23
N LYS A 12 5.99 -15.90 -55.64
CA LYS A 12 5.47 -14.66 -56.25
C LYS A 12 4.52 -13.91 -55.32
N GLU A 13 4.22 -14.45 -54.15
CA GLU A 13 3.31 -13.79 -53.20
C GLU A 13 4.07 -12.74 -52.39
N PRO A 14 3.59 -11.49 -52.36
CA PRO A 14 4.24 -10.41 -51.62
C PRO A 14 4.28 -10.68 -50.10
N LEU A 15 3.33 -11.45 -49.58
CA LEU A 15 3.29 -11.89 -48.18
C LEU A 15 4.49 -12.79 -47.81
N LEU A 16 4.90 -13.70 -48.69
CA LEU A 16 6.05 -14.58 -48.44
C LEU A 16 7.35 -13.77 -48.32
N HIS A 17 7.51 -12.78 -49.19
CA HIS A 17 8.68 -11.89 -49.16
C HIS A 17 8.70 -11.07 -47.89
N PHE A 18 7.56 -10.48 -47.50
CA PHE A 18 7.44 -9.75 -46.24
C PHE A 18 7.80 -10.64 -45.03
N LEU A 19 7.32 -11.87 -45.01
CA LEU A 19 7.63 -12.83 -43.95
C LEU A 19 9.12 -13.20 -43.91
N LEU A 20 9.73 -13.49 -45.06
CA LEU A 20 11.15 -13.85 -45.15
C LEU A 20 12.06 -12.68 -44.80
N ILE A 21 11.72 -11.47 -45.25
CA ILE A 21 12.44 -10.26 -44.89
C ILE A 21 12.28 -9.99 -43.38
N GLY A 22 11.07 -10.16 -42.83
CA GLY A 22 10.82 -10.03 -41.40
C GLY A 22 11.62 -11.01 -40.57
N LEU A 23 11.68 -12.29 -40.96
CA LEU A 23 12.49 -13.32 -40.31
C LEU A 23 13.99 -13.02 -40.44
N GLY A 24 14.44 -12.57 -41.61
CA GLY A 24 15.83 -12.18 -41.83
C GLY A 24 16.25 -11.00 -40.97
N LEU A 25 15.42 -9.96 -40.89
CA LEU A 25 15.63 -8.80 -40.02
C LEU A 25 15.57 -9.18 -38.54
N PHE A 26 14.63 -10.03 -38.12
CA PHE A 26 14.55 -10.51 -36.74
C PHE A 26 15.81 -11.29 -36.34
N PHE A 27 16.33 -12.14 -37.23
CA PHE A 27 17.55 -12.91 -36.98
C PHE A 27 18.80 -12.02 -36.93
N LEU A 28 18.92 -11.07 -37.87
CA LEU A 28 20.00 -10.07 -37.87
C LEU A 28 19.94 -9.17 -36.63
N PHE A 29 18.74 -8.72 -36.27
CA PHE A 29 18.51 -7.95 -35.06
C PHE A 29 18.84 -8.76 -33.82
N SER A 30 18.46 -10.04 -33.75
CA SER A 30 18.81 -10.92 -32.62
C SER A 30 20.31 -11.21 -32.49
N GLN A 31 21.08 -11.13 -33.59
CA GLN A 31 22.54 -11.30 -33.57
C GLN A 31 23.27 -9.99 -33.19
N LEU A 32 22.72 -8.84 -33.60
CA LEU A 32 23.30 -7.52 -33.33
C LEU A 32 22.89 -7.00 -31.95
N ASN A 33 21.61 -7.14 -31.61
CA ASN A 33 21.10 -7.11 -30.25
C ASN A 33 21.22 -8.52 -29.67
N ASN A 34 22.44 -8.90 -29.30
CA ASN A 34 22.59 -9.68 -28.07
C ASN A 34 22.02 -8.78 -26.97
N GLU A 35 20.70 -8.80 -26.79
CA GLU A 35 20.08 -8.17 -25.64
C GLU A 35 20.86 -8.70 -24.45
N GLU A 36 21.51 -7.79 -23.72
CA GLU A 36 21.73 -8.03 -22.31
C GLU A 36 20.38 -8.51 -21.83
N LYS A 37 20.25 -9.83 -21.59
CA LYS A 37 19.07 -10.41 -20.95
C LYS A 37 18.72 -9.41 -19.87
N PRO A 38 17.50 -8.82 -19.83
CA PRO A 38 17.18 -7.87 -18.79
C PRO A 38 17.63 -8.54 -17.51
N SER A 39 18.63 -7.95 -16.85
CA SER A 39 19.33 -8.62 -15.77
C SER A 39 18.23 -8.95 -14.77
N ASN A 40 17.81 -10.22 -14.75
CA ASN A 40 16.76 -10.69 -13.87
C ASN A 40 17.26 -10.67 -12.41
N THR A 41 18.49 -10.20 -12.22
CA THR A 41 19.06 -9.76 -10.96
C THR A 41 18.31 -8.51 -10.49
N GLN A 42 17.37 -8.73 -9.56
CA GLN A 42 16.80 -7.65 -8.76
C GLN A 42 17.95 -6.86 -8.11
N GLN A 43 18.00 -5.55 -8.35
CA GLN A 43 19.06 -4.69 -7.83
C GLN A 43 18.63 -4.10 -6.49
N ILE A 44 19.45 -4.31 -5.45
CA ILE A 44 19.29 -3.64 -4.15
C ILE A 44 20.26 -2.46 -4.13
N ILE A 45 19.72 -1.24 -4.23
CA ILE A 45 20.53 0.00 -4.30
C ILE A 45 20.71 0.56 -2.89
N ILE A 46 21.94 0.44 -2.37
CA ILE A 46 22.32 1.08 -1.09
C ILE A 46 22.86 2.49 -1.39
N ASN A 47 22.15 3.50 -0.90
CA ASN A 47 22.54 4.91 -1.04
C ASN A 47 23.00 5.52 0.30
N LYS A 48 23.55 6.73 0.25
CA LYS A 48 24.03 7.45 1.43
C LYS A 48 22.93 7.68 2.47
N SER A 49 21.70 7.99 2.04
CA SER A 49 20.57 8.17 2.96
C SER A 49 20.27 6.93 3.77
N LYS A 50 20.45 5.72 3.21
CA LYS A 50 20.28 4.47 3.96
C LYS A 50 21.29 4.35 5.11
N LEU A 51 22.54 4.71 4.88
CA LEU A 51 23.57 4.75 5.94
C LEU A 51 23.25 5.79 7.02
N GLU A 52 22.69 6.95 6.64
CA GLU A 52 22.28 7.98 7.57
C GLU A 52 21.10 7.53 8.45
N VAL A 53 20.14 6.79 7.88
CA VAL A 53 19.04 6.17 8.63
C VAL A 53 19.56 5.14 9.63
N LEU A 54 20.39 4.19 9.19
CA LEU A 54 20.97 3.17 10.07
C LEU A 54 21.77 3.78 11.22
N SER A 55 22.55 4.83 10.93
CA SER A 55 23.31 5.57 11.94
C SER A 55 22.40 6.30 12.94
N ARG A 56 21.32 6.92 12.46
CA ARG A 56 20.33 7.61 13.30
C ARG A 56 19.61 6.62 14.22
N THR A 57 19.10 5.52 13.70
CA THR A 57 18.41 4.49 14.49
C THR A 57 19.33 3.94 15.58
N PHE A 58 20.59 3.62 15.22
CA PHE A 58 21.57 3.18 16.21
C PHE A 58 21.79 4.23 17.31
N MET A 59 21.88 5.50 16.94
CA MET A 59 22.05 6.60 17.89
C MET A 59 20.84 6.78 18.80
N GLU A 60 19.62 6.65 18.28
CA GLU A 60 18.38 6.71 19.07
C GLU A 60 18.30 5.58 20.10
N GLU A 61 18.76 4.37 19.74
CA GLU A 61 18.74 3.20 20.62
C GLU A 61 19.90 3.16 21.63
N ASN A 62 21.08 3.64 21.24
CA ASN A 62 22.32 3.45 22.02
C ASN A 62 22.89 4.76 22.61
N GLY A 63 22.34 5.92 22.25
CA GLY A 63 22.77 7.24 22.73
C GLY A 63 24.15 7.69 22.21
N ARG A 64 24.69 7.04 21.17
CA ARG A 64 25.98 7.39 20.55
C ARG A 64 26.00 7.02 19.07
N VAL A 65 26.91 7.62 18.30
CA VAL A 65 27.14 7.23 16.91
C VAL A 65 27.75 5.82 16.81
N PRO A 66 27.42 5.05 15.75
CA PRO A 66 28.04 3.74 15.52
C PRO A 66 29.49 3.90 15.10
N THR A 67 30.32 2.93 15.50
CA THR A 67 31.66 2.75 14.93
C THR A 67 31.56 2.22 13.50
N SER A 68 32.64 2.32 12.70
CA SER A 68 32.63 1.82 11.31
C SER A 68 32.27 0.33 11.21
N LYS A 69 32.70 -0.49 12.19
CA LYS A 69 32.40 -1.92 12.23
C LYS A 69 30.93 -2.18 12.58
N GLU A 70 30.37 -1.41 13.50
CA GLU A 70 28.94 -1.51 13.84
C GLU A 70 28.07 -1.05 12.66
N LEU A 71 28.43 0.05 12.01
CA LEU A 71 27.70 0.53 10.84
C LEU A 71 27.76 -0.47 9.67
N GLN A 72 28.92 -1.10 9.44
CA GLN A 72 29.04 -2.18 8.47
C GLN A 72 28.12 -3.36 8.82
N LYS A 73 28.08 -3.76 10.09
CA LYS A 73 27.23 -4.86 10.54
C LYS A 73 25.73 -4.55 10.37
N LEU A 74 25.31 -3.33 10.72
CA LEU A 74 23.95 -2.85 10.49
C LEU A 74 23.58 -2.91 9.01
N LEU A 75 24.49 -2.48 8.13
CA LEU A 75 24.28 -2.54 6.68
C LEU A 75 24.17 -3.99 6.18
N GLU A 76 25.02 -4.89 6.65
CA GLU A 76 24.97 -6.31 6.27
C GLU A 76 23.66 -6.98 6.71
N ASP A 77 23.14 -6.61 7.88
CA ASP A 77 21.88 -7.13 8.40
C ASP A 77 20.69 -6.59 7.62
N ASP A 78 20.70 -5.30 7.28
CA ASP A 78 19.71 -4.65 6.42
C ASP A 78 19.68 -5.24 5.00
N ILE A 79 20.84 -5.46 4.37
CA ILE A 79 20.92 -6.12 3.05
C ILE A 79 20.32 -7.54 3.14
N ARG A 80 20.61 -8.28 4.21
CA ARG A 80 20.05 -9.63 4.39
C ARG A 80 18.53 -9.58 4.48
N GLU A 81 17.98 -8.62 5.21
CA GLU A 81 16.54 -8.42 5.32
C GLU A 81 15.91 -8.10 3.97
N GLU A 82 16.47 -7.16 3.20
CA GLU A 82 15.98 -6.79 1.86
C GLU A 82 15.97 -8.00 0.90
N VAL A 83 17.05 -8.80 0.89
CA VAL A 83 17.13 -10.03 0.08
C VAL A 83 16.01 -11.00 0.45
N LEU A 84 15.82 -11.25 1.76
CA LEU A 84 14.79 -12.18 2.23
C LEU A 84 13.38 -11.64 1.96
N TYR A 85 13.16 -10.33 2.11
CA TYR A 85 11.90 -9.67 1.81
C TYR A 85 11.53 -9.84 0.33
N HIS A 86 12.46 -9.51 -0.58
CA HIS A 86 12.22 -9.65 -2.02
C HIS A 86 11.94 -11.09 -2.42
N GLU A 87 12.64 -12.06 -1.83
CA GLU A 87 12.41 -13.47 -2.09
C GLU A 87 11.07 -13.96 -1.50
N ALA A 88 10.67 -13.45 -0.33
CA ALA A 88 9.35 -13.76 0.23
C ALA A 88 8.21 -13.27 -0.68
N ILE A 89 8.34 -12.07 -1.26
CA ILE A 89 7.37 -11.53 -2.22
C ILE A 89 7.43 -12.30 -3.55
N SER A 90 8.62 -12.69 -4.03
CA SER A 90 8.76 -13.47 -5.27
C SER A 90 8.07 -14.84 -5.17
N GLN A 91 8.13 -15.44 -3.98
CA GLN A 91 7.43 -16.69 -3.63
C GLN A 91 5.94 -16.48 -3.28
N GLY A 92 5.49 -15.22 -3.18
CA GLY A 92 4.11 -14.87 -2.85
C GLY A 92 3.72 -15.21 -1.41
N LEU A 93 4.66 -15.22 -0.47
CA LEU A 93 4.41 -15.50 0.95
C LEU A 93 3.53 -14.45 1.63
N ASP A 94 3.34 -13.30 1.00
CA ASP A 94 2.40 -12.25 1.41
C ASP A 94 0.94 -12.56 1.01
N LYS A 95 0.73 -13.48 0.06
CA LYS A 95 -0.60 -13.81 -0.47
C LYS A 95 -1.32 -14.75 0.48
N ASP A 96 -2.59 -14.44 0.73
CA ASP A 96 -3.51 -15.24 1.56
C ASP A 96 -3.08 -15.51 3.01
N ASP A 97 -2.01 -14.88 3.48
CA ASP A 97 -1.65 -14.88 4.88
C ASP A 97 -2.49 -13.84 5.64
N ARG A 98 -3.30 -14.34 6.58
CA ARG A 98 -4.19 -13.51 7.42
C ARG A 98 -3.43 -12.53 8.32
N VAL A 99 -2.25 -12.91 8.81
CA VAL A 99 -1.44 -12.08 9.72
C VAL A 99 -0.82 -10.93 8.94
N ILE A 100 -0.21 -11.22 7.78
CA ILE A 100 0.37 -10.19 6.91
C ILE A 100 -0.71 -9.24 6.41
N ARG A 101 -1.86 -9.77 5.94
CA ARG A 101 -3.00 -8.95 5.51
C ARG A 101 -3.49 -8.03 6.63
N HIS A 102 -3.62 -8.55 7.85
CA HIS A 102 -4.04 -7.75 9.00
C HIS A 102 -3.02 -6.67 9.33
N ARG A 103 -1.72 -6.98 9.35
CA ARG A 103 -0.65 -6.02 9.64
C ARG A 103 -0.59 -4.90 8.61
N LEU A 104 -0.76 -5.21 7.32
CA LEU A 104 -0.83 -4.20 6.26
C LEU A 104 -2.06 -3.31 6.39
N ALA A 105 -3.23 -3.88 6.69
CA ALA A 105 -4.45 -3.11 6.94
C ALA A 105 -4.29 -2.17 8.16
N GLN A 106 -3.66 -2.65 9.24
CA GLN A 106 -3.33 -1.81 10.40
C GLN A 106 -2.38 -0.68 10.02
N LYS A 107 -1.29 -0.98 9.29
CA LYS A 107 -0.33 0.05 8.83
C LYS A 107 -1.01 1.10 7.96
N MET A 108 -1.93 0.68 7.10
CA MET A 108 -2.72 1.58 6.28
C MET A 108 -3.61 2.49 7.15
N LYS A 109 -4.28 1.92 8.17
CA LYS A 109 -5.07 2.70 9.13
C LYS A 109 -4.23 3.76 9.86
N TYR A 110 -3.05 3.39 10.37
CA TYR A 110 -2.18 4.33 11.09
C TYR A 110 -1.68 5.49 10.23
N LEU A 111 -1.36 5.24 8.95
CA LEU A 111 -0.93 6.30 8.04
C LEU A 111 -1.96 7.42 7.91
N PHE A 112 -3.26 7.11 8.05
CA PHE A 112 -4.32 8.11 8.00
C PHE A 112 -4.48 8.86 9.31
N GLU A 113 -4.39 8.16 10.44
CA GLU A 113 -4.46 8.77 11.77
C GLU A 113 -3.39 9.89 11.92
N ASP A 114 -2.20 9.71 11.34
CA ASP A 114 -1.11 10.71 11.36
C ASP A 114 -1.32 11.90 10.39
N VAL A 115 -2.04 11.71 9.28
CA VAL A 115 -2.28 12.76 8.26
C VAL A 115 -3.45 13.65 8.63
N THR A 116 -4.43 13.15 9.37
CA THR A 116 -5.57 13.91 9.90
C THR A 116 -5.16 14.82 11.06
N MET A 117 -4.31 15.82 10.82
CA MET A 117 -4.09 16.90 11.78
C MET A 117 -5.29 17.85 11.73
N LEU A 118 -6.25 17.64 12.63
CA LEU A 118 -7.39 18.54 12.78
C LEU A 118 -6.96 19.83 13.47
N ASP A 119 -7.41 20.97 12.93
CA ASP A 119 -7.26 22.27 13.59
C ASP A 119 -7.94 22.25 14.97
N GLU A 120 -7.41 23.05 15.90
CA GLU A 120 -7.98 23.15 17.24
C GLU A 120 -9.41 23.71 17.18
N PRO A 121 -10.42 23.02 17.74
CA PRO A 121 -11.80 23.49 17.71
C PRO A 121 -11.97 24.78 18.52
N SER A 122 -12.74 25.72 17.98
CA SER A 122 -13.08 26.95 18.69
C SER A 122 -14.06 26.69 19.84
N ASP A 123 -14.13 27.64 20.77
CA ASP A 123 -15.08 27.57 21.89
C ASP A 123 -16.54 27.52 21.44
N GLU A 124 -16.86 28.10 20.28
CA GLU A 124 -18.20 28.07 19.71
C GLU A 124 -18.56 26.67 19.22
N VAL A 125 -17.62 25.99 18.55
CA VAL A 125 -17.78 24.61 18.07
C VAL A 125 -18.00 23.66 19.26
N LEU A 126 -17.20 23.77 20.31
CA LEU A 126 -17.32 22.90 21.48
C LEU A 126 -18.63 23.13 22.27
N LYS A 127 -19.14 24.36 22.32
CA LYS A 127 -20.44 24.66 22.92
C LYS A 127 -21.60 24.09 22.10
N ALA A 128 -21.54 24.23 20.78
CA ALA A 128 -22.54 23.64 19.89
C ALA A 128 -22.54 22.11 20.00
N TYR A 129 -21.35 21.50 20.03
CA TYR A 129 -21.19 20.05 20.23
C TYR A 129 -21.78 19.56 21.56
N LEU A 130 -21.57 20.30 22.66
CA LEU A 130 -22.19 20.00 23.95
C LEU A 130 -23.73 20.09 23.91
N GLN A 131 -24.29 21.05 23.17
CA GLN A 131 -25.75 21.20 23.05
C GLN A 131 -26.35 20.02 22.28
N GLU A 132 -25.76 19.67 21.14
CA GLU A 132 -26.20 18.58 20.28
C GLU A 132 -26.06 17.20 20.94
N ASN A 133 -25.04 17.02 21.80
CA ASN A 133 -24.72 15.75 22.46
C ASN A 133 -25.00 15.78 23.97
N SER A 134 -25.88 16.67 24.42
CA SER A 134 -26.12 16.93 25.85
C SER A 134 -26.52 15.68 26.64
N GLU A 135 -27.23 14.74 26.02
CA GLU A 135 -27.59 13.45 26.62
C GLU A 135 -26.35 12.61 27.01
N LYS A 136 -25.30 12.60 26.17
CA LYS A 136 -24.04 11.87 26.41
C LYS A 136 -23.23 12.45 27.56
N PHE A 137 -23.38 13.74 27.84
CA PHE A 137 -22.66 14.46 28.90
C PHE A 137 -23.48 14.65 30.17
N THR A 138 -24.73 14.18 30.20
CA THR A 138 -25.58 14.24 31.38
C THR A 138 -25.09 13.25 32.43
N LYS A 139 -24.64 13.74 33.58
CA LYS A 139 -24.27 12.88 34.72
C LYS A 139 -25.51 12.16 35.25
N SER A 140 -25.35 11.04 35.94
CA SER A 140 -26.45 10.27 36.57
C SER A 140 -27.37 11.09 37.51
N SER A 141 -26.95 12.30 37.90
CA SER A 141 -27.72 13.28 38.67
C SER A 141 -28.70 14.12 37.81
N GLY A 142 -28.74 13.94 36.48
CA GLY A 142 -29.61 14.68 35.56
C GLY A 142 -29.14 16.11 35.23
N ASN A 143 -27.92 16.49 35.62
CA ASN A 143 -27.36 17.82 35.36
C ASN A 143 -26.26 17.76 34.28
N VAL A 144 -26.34 18.68 33.31
CA VAL A 144 -25.30 18.89 32.29
C VAL A 144 -24.18 19.73 32.91
N PRO A 145 -22.92 19.24 32.90
CA PRO A 145 -21.79 19.98 33.45
C PRO A 145 -21.59 21.34 32.77
N LYS A 146 -21.06 22.32 33.51
CA LYS A 146 -20.74 23.64 32.93
C LYS A 146 -19.63 23.50 31.89
N TYR A 147 -19.72 24.26 30.80
CA TYR A 147 -18.71 24.27 29.72
C TYR A 147 -17.27 24.39 30.24
N SER A 148 -17.02 25.28 31.20
CA SER A 148 -15.69 25.49 31.80
C SER A 148 -15.12 24.26 32.52
N GLU A 149 -15.96 23.36 33.01
CA GLU A 149 -15.56 22.17 33.76
C GLU A 149 -15.19 21.00 32.83
N ILE A 150 -15.81 20.94 31.64
CA ILE A 150 -15.65 19.82 30.70
C ILE A 150 -15.00 20.21 29.37
N LYS A 151 -14.56 21.46 29.19
CA LYS A 151 -13.96 21.96 27.95
C LYS A 151 -12.86 21.03 27.40
N GLN A 152 -11.96 20.54 28.24
CA GLN A 152 -10.88 19.64 27.81
C GLN A 152 -11.42 18.28 27.35
N GLN A 153 -12.39 17.73 28.07
CA GLN A 153 -13.04 16.47 27.69
C GLN A 153 -13.83 16.62 26.39
N LEU A 154 -14.57 17.73 26.23
CA LEU A 154 -15.28 18.05 24.99
C LEU A 154 -14.33 18.18 23.81
N LYS A 155 -13.18 18.85 24.01
CA LYS A 155 -12.15 18.95 22.98
C LYS A 155 -11.66 17.58 22.55
N GLN A 156 -11.31 16.70 23.50
CA GLN A 156 -10.83 15.34 23.20
C GLN A 156 -11.88 14.49 22.48
N GLU A 157 -13.11 14.47 22.98
CA GLU A 157 -14.22 13.73 22.38
C GLU A 157 -14.58 14.26 20.99
N TRP A 158 -14.62 15.58 20.82
CA TRP A 158 -14.87 16.19 19.52
C TRP A 158 -13.76 15.84 18.53
N THR A 159 -12.49 16.00 18.91
CA THR A 159 -11.36 15.65 18.05
C THR A 159 -11.37 14.17 17.66
N ALA A 160 -11.64 13.27 18.61
CA ALA A 160 -11.74 11.85 18.33
C ALA A 160 -12.88 11.51 17.36
N ASN A 161 -14.06 12.13 17.56
CA ASN A 161 -15.20 11.92 16.69
C ASN A 161 -14.98 12.48 15.27
N GLU A 162 -14.40 13.68 15.15
CA GLU A 162 -14.08 14.25 13.85
C GLU A 162 -13.02 13.43 13.13
N GLN A 163 -12.00 12.97 13.85
CA GLN A 163 -10.97 12.09 13.28
C GLN A 163 -11.56 10.77 12.80
N GLN A 164 -12.52 10.20 13.56
CA GLN A 164 -13.25 9.02 13.13
C GLN A 164 -14.07 9.28 11.87
N LYS A 165 -14.80 10.41 11.78
CA LYS A 165 -15.57 10.77 10.58
C LYS A 165 -14.69 10.88 9.35
N GLU A 166 -13.54 11.54 9.46
CA GLU A 166 -12.57 11.67 8.37
C GLU A 166 -12.02 10.29 7.96
N ASN A 167 -11.66 9.44 8.94
CA ASN A 167 -11.21 8.07 8.68
C ASN A 167 -12.27 7.23 7.95
N ASP A 168 -13.55 7.35 8.34
CA ASP A 168 -14.66 6.64 7.71
C ASP A 168 -14.93 7.15 6.29
N ALA A 169 -14.94 8.47 6.09
CA ALA A 169 -15.09 9.09 4.78
C ALA A 169 -13.96 8.67 3.82
N PHE A 170 -12.74 8.62 4.35
CA PHE A 170 -11.58 8.16 3.62
C PHE A 170 -11.66 6.66 3.26
N TYR A 171 -12.11 5.82 4.20
CA TYR A 171 -12.35 4.40 3.91
C TYR A 171 -13.37 4.22 2.78
N GLU A 172 -14.47 4.96 2.80
CA GLU A 172 -15.45 4.93 1.71
C GLU A 172 -14.87 5.43 0.38
N ASN A 173 -13.99 6.44 0.40
CA ASN A 173 -13.25 6.85 -0.80
C ASN A 173 -12.37 5.72 -1.34
N LEU A 174 -11.58 5.05 -0.49
CA LEU A 174 -10.77 3.91 -0.93
C LEU A 174 -11.63 2.79 -1.50
N LYS A 175 -12.70 2.44 -0.80
CA LYS A 175 -13.64 1.39 -1.17
C LYS A 175 -14.27 1.65 -2.54
N SER A 176 -14.48 2.91 -2.93
CA SER A 176 -15.01 3.27 -4.25
C SER A 176 -14.14 2.81 -5.43
N HIS A 177 -12.86 2.50 -5.21
CA HIS A 177 -11.96 1.94 -6.22
C HIS A 177 -12.08 0.42 -6.41
N TYR A 178 -12.93 -0.26 -5.62
CA TYR A 178 -13.05 -1.71 -5.62
C TYR A 178 -14.47 -2.15 -5.94
N GLU A 179 -14.60 -3.15 -6.81
CA GLU A 179 -15.84 -3.90 -6.98
C GLU A 179 -15.89 -5.05 -5.97
N ILE A 180 -16.85 -5.02 -5.04
CA ILE A 180 -17.00 -6.05 -4.01
C ILE A 180 -18.01 -7.09 -4.49
N ILE A 181 -17.52 -8.26 -4.89
CA ILE A 181 -18.34 -9.39 -5.33
C ILE A 181 -18.50 -10.37 -4.17
N ILE A 182 -19.73 -10.49 -3.66
CA ILE A 182 -20.12 -11.52 -2.68
C ILE A 182 -20.85 -12.63 -3.45
N ASN A 183 -20.35 -13.86 -3.41
CA ASN A 183 -20.95 -14.98 -4.14
C ASN A 183 -22.31 -15.41 -3.54
N ASP A 184 -23.12 -16.10 -4.33
CA ASP A 184 -24.49 -16.48 -3.94
C ASP A 184 -24.55 -17.45 -2.76
N GLU A 185 -23.53 -18.28 -2.59
CA GLU A 185 -23.40 -19.19 -1.44
C GLU A 185 -23.23 -18.40 -0.14
N ALA A 186 -22.28 -17.47 -0.10
CA ALA A 186 -22.07 -16.58 1.03
C ALA A 186 -23.30 -15.70 1.32
N ARG A 187 -23.99 -15.21 0.28
CA ARG A 187 -25.25 -14.45 0.45
C ARG A 187 -26.35 -15.28 1.12
N LYS A 188 -26.49 -16.56 0.73
CA LYS A 188 -27.47 -17.49 1.31
C LYS A 188 -27.14 -17.81 2.77
N GLU A 189 -25.87 -18.05 3.09
CA GLU A 189 -25.43 -18.31 4.47
C GLU A 189 -25.60 -17.10 5.37
N LEU A 190 -25.39 -15.90 4.84
CA LEU A 190 -25.52 -14.67 5.61
C LEU A 190 -26.96 -14.33 5.99
N ASN A 191 -28.01 -14.92 5.38
CA ASN A 191 -29.43 -14.55 5.63
C ASN A 191 -29.69 -13.02 5.56
N VAL A 192 -28.89 -12.29 4.77
CA VAL A 192 -28.82 -10.82 4.86
C VAL A 192 -29.53 -10.16 3.68
N SER A 193 -30.68 -9.56 3.98
CA SER A 193 -31.36 -8.53 3.17
C SER A 193 -30.68 -7.14 3.27
N VAL A 194 -29.43 -7.03 3.76
CA VAL A 194 -28.90 -5.78 4.38
C VAL A 194 -27.47 -5.42 3.96
N LEU A 195 -27.04 -5.67 2.73
CA LEU A 195 -25.82 -5.02 2.22
C LEU A 195 -26.13 -4.37 0.86
N LYS A 196 -26.42 -3.06 0.93
CA LYS A 196 -26.39 -2.13 -0.20
C LYS A 196 -25.04 -1.44 -0.22
#